data_AF-A0A921BFT8-F1
#
_entry.id   AF-A0A921BFT8-F1
#
_cell.length_a   1.000
_cell.length_b   1.000
_cell.length_c   1.000
_cell.angle_alpha   90.00
_cell.angle_beta   90.00
_cell.angle_gamma   90.00
#
_symmetry.space_group_name_H-M   'P 1'
#
loop_
_entity.id
_entity.type
_entity.pdbx_description
1 polymer ?
#
loop_
_entity_poly.entity_id
_entity_poly.type
_entity_poly.pdbx_seq_one_letter_code
_entity_poly.pdbx_strand_id
1 'polypeptide(L)'
;MTTRLSDSLQKPIGVFYEHPEWFNPMFDELDKRRIPYEKLLATQHHFDPEEELSQYSLILNRMSPSALPGEMVTLFFIRFNT
;
A
#
# COMPACT_ATOMS: atom_id res chain seq x y z
N MET A 1 -10.09 26.02 -5.06
CA MET A 1 -9.84 25.17 -3.87
C MET A 1 -9.89 23.71 -4.32
N THR A 2 -8.80 23.21 -4.92
CA THR A 2 -8.75 21.87 -5.56
C THR A 2 -7.40 21.18 -5.30
N THR A 3 -6.78 21.46 -4.16
CA THR A 3 -5.34 21.22 -3.96
C THR A 3 -5.05 19.97 -3.11
N ARG A 4 -5.99 19.52 -2.27
CA ARG A 4 -5.71 18.42 -1.32
C ARG A 4 -5.70 17.01 -1.94
N LEU A 5 -6.51 16.75 -2.98
CA LEU A 5 -6.51 15.47 -3.71
C LEU A 5 -5.26 15.30 -4.58
N SER A 6 -4.74 16.39 -5.14
CA SER A 6 -3.52 16.36 -5.95
C SER A 6 -2.26 16.17 -5.10
N ASP A 7 -2.23 16.71 -3.88
CA ASP A 7 -1.10 16.48 -2.96
C ASP A 7 -1.10 15.07 -2.38
N SER A 8 -2.27 14.46 -2.14
CA SER A 8 -2.32 13.05 -1.72
C SER A 8 -1.91 12.11 -2.85
N LEU A 9 -2.22 12.40 -4.12
CA LEU A 9 -1.76 11.62 -5.29
C LEU A 9 -0.26 11.77 -5.61
N GLN A 10 0.45 12.72 -4.99
CA GLN A 10 1.91 12.82 -5.11
C GLN A 10 2.66 11.78 -4.25
N LYS A 11 2.00 11.22 -3.23
CA LYS A 11 2.59 10.20 -2.34
C LYS A 11 2.68 8.84 -3.04
N PRO A 12 3.73 8.03 -2.77
CA PRO A 12 3.87 6.71 -3.38
C PRO A 12 2.74 5.76 -2.97
N ILE A 13 2.56 4.70 -3.76
CA ILE A 13 1.71 3.56 -3.40
C ILE A 13 2.51 2.65 -2.46
N GLY A 14 1.98 2.33 -1.28
CA GLY A 14 2.54 1.29 -0.42
C GLY A 14 2.07 -0.08 -0.90
N VAL A 15 2.99 -1.01 -1.18
CA VAL A 15 2.64 -2.39 -1.50
C VAL A 15 2.98 -3.27 -0.30
N PHE A 16 1.96 -3.77 0.39
CA PHE A 16 2.12 -4.63 1.56
C PHE A 16 2.03 -6.11 1.17
N TYR A 17 3.10 -6.88 1.39
CA TYR A 17 3.21 -8.26 0.85
C TYR A 17 4.07 -9.19 1.74
N GLU A 18 3.87 -10.49 1.58
CA GLU A 18 4.50 -11.55 2.36
C GLU A 18 5.70 -12.22 1.66
N HIS A 19 5.55 -12.53 0.36
CA HIS A 19 6.51 -13.33 -0.42
C HIS A 19 7.05 -12.54 -1.62
N PRO A 20 8.28 -12.00 -1.56
CA PRO A 20 8.86 -11.17 -2.62
C PRO A 20 8.81 -11.81 -4.01
N GLU A 21 9.11 -13.09 -4.09
CA GLU A 21 9.16 -13.85 -5.34
C GLU A 21 7.81 -13.91 -6.07
N TRP A 22 6.68 -13.78 -5.37
CA TRP A 22 5.35 -13.81 -5.98
C TRP A 22 4.98 -12.48 -6.65
N PHE A 23 5.65 -11.38 -6.27
CA PHE A 23 5.28 -10.03 -6.69
C PHE A 23 6.29 -9.38 -7.64
N ASN A 24 7.40 -10.04 -7.98
CA ASN A 24 8.39 -9.55 -8.94
C ASN A 24 7.74 -9.04 -10.26
N PRO A 25 6.83 -9.78 -10.93
CA PRO A 25 6.21 -9.28 -12.17
C PRO A 25 5.40 -7.99 -11.99
N MET A 26 4.78 -7.79 -10.82
CA MET A 26 4.03 -6.58 -10.53
C MET A 26 4.98 -5.39 -10.31
N PHE A 27 6.07 -5.59 -9.57
CA PHE A 27 7.08 -4.56 -9.36
C PHE A 27 7.75 -4.14 -10.67
N ASP A 28 8.10 -5.10 -11.51
CA ASP A 28 8.66 -4.83 -12.84
C ASP A 28 7.71 -3.96 -13.69
N GLU A 29 6.40 -4.19 -13.62
CA GLU A 29 5.42 -3.38 -14.34
C GLU A 29 5.27 -1.97 -13.75
N LEU A 30 5.31 -1.82 -12.43
CA LEU A 30 5.29 -0.51 -11.77
C LEU A 30 6.54 0.30 -12.14
N ASP A 31 7.71 -0.34 -12.15
CA ASP A 31 9.00 0.26 -12.56
C ASP A 31 8.95 0.72 -14.02
N LYS A 32 8.50 -0.15 -14.94
CA LYS A 32 8.35 0.19 -16.38
C LYS A 32 7.45 1.40 -16.60
N ARG A 33 6.39 1.53 -15.81
CA ARG A 33 5.40 2.62 -15.89
C ARG A 33 5.82 3.87 -15.11
N ARG A 34 6.95 3.82 -14.38
CA ARG A 34 7.44 4.89 -13.51
C ARG A 34 6.39 5.34 -12.48
N ILE A 35 5.64 4.37 -11.94
CA ILE A 35 4.69 4.65 -10.86
C ILE A 35 5.49 4.68 -9.55
N PRO A 36 5.38 5.74 -8.72
CA PRO A 36 6.06 5.76 -7.43
C PRO A 36 5.41 4.77 -6.48
N TYR A 37 6.20 3.84 -5.93
CA TYR A 37 5.74 2.86 -4.95
C TYR A 37 6.84 2.51 -3.94
N GLU A 38 6.43 1.99 -2.80
CA GLU A 38 7.31 1.43 -1.77
C GLU A 38 6.93 -0.01 -1.45
N LYS A 39 7.95 -0.83 -1.19
CA LYS A 39 7.80 -2.24 -0.85
C LYS A 39 7.70 -2.39 0.66
N LEU A 40 6.53 -2.76 1.17
CA LEU A 40 6.26 -2.99 2.58
C LEU A 40 6.23 -4.51 2.84
N LEU A 41 7.39 -5.09 3.11
CA LEU A 41 7.49 -6.51 3.43
C LEU A 41 6.90 -6.75 4.83
N ALA A 42 5.89 -7.61 4.92
CA ALA A 42 5.10 -7.81 6.13
C ALA A 42 5.93 -8.27 7.34
N THR A 43 6.99 -9.03 7.12
CA THR A 43 7.88 -9.51 8.19
C THR A 43 8.80 -8.44 8.77
N GLN A 44 8.92 -7.29 8.10
CA GLN A 44 9.78 -6.18 8.51
C GLN A 44 8.98 -4.94 8.90
N HIS A 45 7.67 -4.95 8.66
CA HIS A 45 6.80 -3.83 8.96
C HIS A 45 6.11 -4.04 10.31
N HIS A 46 6.11 -2.99 11.13
CA HIS A 46 5.40 -2.96 12.40
C HIS A 46 4.32 -1.89 12.35
N PHE A 47 3.24 -2.09 13.11
CA PHE A 47 2.22 -1.07 13.28
C PHE A 47 2.68 -0.08 14.35
N ASP A 48 2.73 1.20 14.00
CA ASP A 48 2.95 2.30 14.94
C ASP A 48 1.62 3.02 15.22
N PRO A 49 1.05 2.90 16.43
CA PRO A 49 -0.20 3.58 16.78
C PRO A 49 -0.06 5.11 16.87
N GLU A 50 1.16 5.64 16.96
CA GLU A 50 1.42 7.09 17.01
C GLU A 50 1.51 7.71 15.60
N GLU A 51 1.47 6.91 14.53
CA GLU A 51 1.47 7.41 13.16
C GLU A 51 0.13 8.09 12.81
N GLU A 52 0.09 9.42 12.86
CA GLU A 52 -1.13 10.20 12.60
C GLU A 52 -1.39 10.47 11.10
N LEU A 53 -0.35 10.40 10.25
CA LEU A 53 -0.43 10.73 8.83
C LEU A 53 0.20 9.63 7.98
N SER A 54 -0.61 9.02 7.11
CA SER A 54 -0.09 8.02 6.18
C SER A 54 0.93 8.62 5.22
N GLN A 55 2.07 7.94 5.08
CA GLN A 55 3.11 8.23 4.09
C GLN A 55 2.67 7.92 2.65
N TYR A 56 1.58 7.17 2.46
CA TYR A 56 1.15 6.63 1.18
C TYR A 56 -0.16 7.26 0.70
N SER A 57 -0.33 7.29 -0.63
CA SER A 57 -1.59 7.71 -1.29
C SER A 57 -2.61 6.58 -1.34
N LEU A 58 -2.11 5.34 -1.40
CA LEU A 58 -2.86 4.09 -1.49
C LEU A 58 -2.00 2.97 -0.93
N ILE A 59 -2.60 2.03 -0.21
CA ILE A 59 -1.93 0.79 0.19
C ILE A 59 -2.58 -0.39 -0.52
N LEU A 60 -1.80 -1.12 -1.30
CA LEU A 60 -2.18 -2.39 -1.91
C LEU A 60 -1.82 -3.53 -0.96
N ASN A 61 -2.83 -4.09 -0.31
CA ASN A 61 -2.65 -5.29 0.52
C ASN A 61 -2.60 -6.54 -0.39
N ARG A 62 -1.46 -7.23 -0.33
CA ARG A 62 -1.16 -8.46 -1.06
C ARG A 62 -0.80 -9.62 -0.12
N MET A 63 -1.25 -9.56 1.13
CA MET A 63 -1.22 -10.71 2.04
C MET A 63 -2.20 -11.79 1.58
N SER A 64 -1.89 -13.05 1.87
CA SER A 64 -2.84 -14.14 1.66
C SER A 64 -4.15 -13.90 2.44
N PRO A 65 -5.34 -14.22 1.91
CA PRO A 65 -6.60 -14.09 2.65
C PRO A 65 -6.62 -14.89 3.95
N SER A 66 -5.86 -16.00 4.00
CA SER A 66 -5.69 -16.81 5.20
C SER A 66 -4.81 -16.19 6.29
N ALA A 67 -4.10 -15.09 6.00
CA ALA A 67 -3.39 -14.30 7.02
C ALA A 67 -4.35 -13.61 8.01
N LEU A 68 -5.64 -13.54 7.66
CA LEU A 68 -6.73 -13.07 8.52
C LEU A 68 -7.72 -14.22 8.79
N PRO A 69 -8.16 -14.43 10.04
CA PRO A 69 -9.26 -15.33 10.33
C PRO A 69 -10.58 -14.72 9.79
N GLY A 70 -11.04 -15.19 8.63
CA GLY A 70 -12.29 -14.76 7.98
C GLY A 70 -12.07 -14.33 6.52
N GLU A 71 -12.91 -14.81 5.61
CA GLU A 71 -12.80 -14.75 4.13
C GLU A 71 -12.85 -13.34 3.50
N MET A 72 -12.06 -12.37 3.96
CA MET A 72 -12.03 -11.02 3.41
C MET A 72 -10.72 -10.76 2.67
N VAL A 73 -10.81 -10.60 1.34
CA VAL A 73 -9.78 -9.92 0.55
C VAL A 73 -9.86 -8.44 0.93
N THR A 74 -9.11 -8.02 1.94
CA THR A 74 -9.13 -6.63 2.41
C THR A 74 -8.31 -5.74 1.46
N LEU A 75 -8.98 -5.02 0.55
CA LEU A 75 -8.42 -3.77 0.04
C LEU A 75 -8.57 -2.69 1.13
N PHE A 76 -7.48 -2.26 1.74
CA PHE A 76 -7.49 -1.07 2.59
C PHE A 76 -7.48 0.18 1.69
N PHE A 77 -8.64 0.81 1.52
CA PHE A 77 -8.69 2.20 1.07
C PHE A 77 -8.65 3.10 2.30
N ILE A 78 -7.59 3.87 2.46
CA ILE A 78 -7.59 4.96 3.44
C ILE A 78 -8.60 5.99 2.93
N ARG A 79 -9.70 6.16 3.67
CA ARG A 79 -10.72 7.16 3.34
C ARG A 79 -10.15 8.53 3.72
N PHE A 80 -9.82 9.35 2.72
CA PHE A 80 -9.49 10.74 2.94
C PHE A 80 -10.73 11.46 3.49
N ASN A 81 -10.66 11.98 4.72
CA ASN A 81 -11.72 12.83 5.25
C ASN A 81 -11.71 14.16 4.47
N THR A 82 -12.87 14.50 3.92
CA THR A 82 -13.19 15.76 3.21
C THR A 82 -13.08 16.97 4.13
#